data_AF-K8XBZ9-F1
#
_entry.id   AF-K8XBZ9-F1
#
_cell.length_a   1.000
_cell.length_b   1.000
_cell.length_c   1.000
_cell.angle_alpha   90.00
_cell.angle_beta   90.00
_cell.angle_gamma   90.00
#
_symmetry.space_group_name_H-M   'P 1'
#
loop_
_entity.id
_entity.type
_entity.pdbx_description
1 polymer ?
#
loop_
_entity_poly.entity_id
_entity_poly.type
_entity_poly.pdbx_seq_one_letter_code
_entity_poly.pdbx_strand_id
1 'polypeptide(L)'
;MLLVRPLNDPLIALDAKLDVIRHLKLPEAQQLHEYALKQGSGYAAQGLSDSPADKIVSLNQAETYWVSEDMCAILVKAQGSIPDDDVVIEHPPSPHGFLVFAVPLVFPIPEEFGRAVRLNALAWRPARRTVPKSATRPGQVDDGTLTQWYRVPEDEGDLEFSGPFSPLLAGEFLPTGAILHSTSGLRQGALDQSSINLNRHARALWTLMQQPLAALGDIEPTGKQSKTARRFRTEPKSTVVVTLRRAQNSHAADDSATAVHYSHRWMVRGHWRKQRYPSLGTNKPIWINEHVKGPDDAPLIVKEKVIAWRR
;
A
#
# COMPACT_ATOMS: atom_id res chain seq x y z
N MET A 1 -17.05 21.91 -6.52
CA MET A 1 -16.86 20.59 -5.88
C MET A 1 -16.14 19.73 -6.89
N LEU A 2 -14.89 19.36 -6.64
CA LEU A 2 -14.09 18.53 -7.55
C LEU A 2 -14.84 17.24 -7.88
N LEU A 3 -15.27 17.09 -9.14
CA LEU A 3 -15.96 15.89 -9.62
C LEU A 3 -14.93 14.82 -10.00
N VAL A 4 -14.30 14.22 -8.99
CA VAL A 4 -13.52 12.99 -9.18
C VAL A 4 -14.49 11.81 -9.18
N ARG A 5 -14.37 10.91 -10.17
CA ARG A 5 -15.20 9.71 -10.25
C ARG A 5 -15.10 8.90 -8.94
N PRO A 6 -16.20 8.39 -8.36
CA PRO A 6 -16.13 7.51 -7.21
C PRO A 6 -15.34 6.24 -7.56
N LEU A 7 -14.58 5.69 -6.60
CA LEU A 7 -13.69 4.54 -6.83
C LEU A 7 -14.25 3.24 -6.22
N ASN A 8 -15.51 3.23 -5.77
CA ASN A 8 -16.14 2.12 -5.05
C ASN A 8 -16.57 0.94 -5.94
N ASP A 9 -16.44 1.05 -7.27
CA ASP A 9 -16.67 -0.04 -8.21
C ASP A 9 -15.32 -0.61 -8.68
N PRO A 10 -15.04 -1.92 -8.49
CA PRO A 10 -13.79 -2.54 -8.94
C PRO A 10 -13.54 -2.43 -10.45
N LEU A 11 -14.58 -2.30 -11.29
CA LEU A 11 -14.40 -2.09 -12.74
C LEU A 11 -13.66 -0.80 -13.07
N ILE A 12 -13.60 0.16 -12.14
CA ILE A 12 -12.94 1.45 -12.35
C ILE A 12 -11.42 1.34 -12.25
N ALA A 13 -10.85 0.30 -11.63
CA ALA A 13 -9.41 0.23 -11.40
C ALA A 13 -8.59 0.17 -12.71
N LEU A 14 -9.08 -0.52 -13.74
CA LEU A 14 -8.44 -0.51 -15.05
C LEU A 14 -8.55 0.87 -15.72
N ASP A 15 -9.72 1.53 -15.65
CA ASP A 15 -9.90 2.88 -16.17
C ASP A 15 -8.94 3.87 -15.48
N ALA A 16 -8.82 3.78 -14.16
CA ALA A 16 -7.89 4.56 -13.36
C ALA A 16 -6.45 4.39 -13.80
N LYS A 17 -6.01 3.15 -14.02
CA LYS A 17 -4.66 2.85 -14.56
C LYS A 17 -4.45 3.52 -15.93
N LEU A 18 -5.44 3.43 -16.81
CA LEU A 18 -5.40 4.03 -18.14
C LEU A 18 -5.43 5.56 -18.09
N ASP A 19 -6.13 6.15 -17.11
CA ASP A 19 -6.14 7.60 -16.89
C ASP A 19 -4.77 8.10 -16.42
N VAL A 20 -4.08 7.37 -15.53
CA VAL A 20 -2.69 7.66 -15.17
C VAL A 20 -1.77 7.58 -16.40
N ILE A 21 -1.86 6.50 -17.19
CA ILE A 21 -1.07 6.36 -18.42
C ILE A 21 -1.36 7.50 -19.40
N ARG A 22 -2.62 7.92 -19.53
CA ARG A 22 -3.01 9.06 -20.37
C ARG A 22 -2.35 10.33 -19.89
N HIS A 23 -2.43 10.61 -18.59
CA HIS A 23 -1.84 11.81 -17.99
C HIS A 23 -0.32 11.84 -18.17
N LEU A 24 0.37 10.72 -17.95
CA LEU A 24 1.83 10.61 -18.14
C LEU A 24 2.31 10.88 -19.58
N LYS A 25 1.42 10.90 -20.58
CA LYS A 25 1.74 11.27 -21.97
C LYS A 25 1.58 12.75 -22.25
N LEU A 26 1.03 13.53 -21.31
CA LEU A 26 0.81 14.96 -21.48
C LEU A 26 2.07 15.76 -21.10
N PRO A 27 2.28 16.96 -21.69
CA PRO A 27 3.41 17.83 -21.34
C PRO A 27 3.49 18.17 -19.85
N GLU A 28 2.37 18.28 -19.16
CA GLU A 28 2.27 18.61 -17.74
C GLU A 28 2.97 17.56 -16.88
N ALA A 29 2.86 16.28 -17.23
CA ALA A 29 3.57 15.20 -16.53
C ALA A 29 5.08 15.29 -16.70
N GLN A 30 5.56 15.76 -17.86
CA GLN A 30 6.97 16.01 -18.09
C GLN A 30 7.45 17.22 -17.27
N GLN A 31 6.66 18.30 -17.19
CA GLN A 31 6.95 19.46 -16.35
C GLN A 31 7.02 19.11 -14.86
N LEU A 32 6.08 18.29 -14.37
CA LEU A 32 6.07 17.73 -13.02
C LEU A 32 7.36 16.95 -12.73
N HIS A 33 7.77 16.08 -13.66
CA HIS A 33 8.99 15.29 -13.52
C HIS A 33 10.24 16.18 -13.45
N GLU A 34 10.35 17.17 -14.32
CA GLU A 34 11.46 18.13 -14.34
C GLU A 34 11.52 18.99 -13.07
N TYR A 35 10.36 19.40 -12.55
CA TYR A 35 10.27 20.09 -11.27
C TYR A 35 10.79 19.20 -10.12
N ALA A 36 10.36 17.93 -10.07
CA ALA A 36 10.83 16.98 -9.06
C ALA A 36 12.35 16.69 -9.16
N LEU A 37 12.93 16.67 -10.37
CA LEU A 37 14.38 16.55 -10.55
C LEU A 37 15.13 17.78 -10.01
N LYS A 38 14.62 19.00 -10.25
CA LYS A 38 15.24 20.26 -9.80
C LYS A 38 15.20 20.43 -8.28
N GLN A 39 14.17 19.91 -7.61
CA GLN A 39 14.06 19.90 -6.15
C GLN A 39 15.01 18.89 -5.46
N GLY A 40 15.95 18.30 -6.21
CA GLY A 40 17.04 17.52 -5.65
C GLY A 40 16.67 16.07 -5.38
N SER A 41 15.78 15.46 -6.17
CA SER A 41 15.61 14.02 -6.09
C SER A 41 16.95 13.35 -6.43
N GLY A 42 17.58 12.74 -5.43
CA GLY A 42 18.83 11.99 -5.60
C GLY A 42 18.67 10.75 -6.48
N TYR A 43 17.57 10.64 -7.25
CA TYR A 43 17.19 9.54 -8.10
C TYR A 43 18.23 9.24 -9.17
N ALA A 44 18.53 10.22 -10.02
CA ALA A 44 19.51 10.06 -11.09
C ALA A 44 20.92 9.78 -10.53
N ALA A 45 21.28 10.45 -9.44
CA ALA A 45 22.55 10.20 -8.73
C ALA A 45 22.64 8.79 -8.12
N GLN A 46 21.49 8.16 -7.88
CA GLN A 46 21.35 6.79 -7.38
C GLN A 46 21.02 5.79 -8.51
N GLY A 47 21.19 6.17 -9.79
CA GLY A 47 20.92 5.31 -10.94
C GLY A 47 19.45 4.93 -11.12
N LEU A 48 18.54 5.61 -10.44
CA LEU A 48 17.09 5.42 -10.55
C LEU A 48 16.52 6.43 -11.56
N SER A 49 15.53 5.98 -12.32
CA SER A 49 14.72 6.86 -13.17
C SER A 49 13.30 6.89 -12.64
N ASP A 50 12.69 8.07 -12.62
CA ASP A 50 11.26 8.27 -12.34
C ASP A 50 10.53 8.95 -13.52
N SER A 51 11.06 8.74 -14.73
CA SER A 51 10.53 9.38 -15.94
C SER A 51 9.10 8.95 -16.26
N PRO A 52 8.28 9.80 -16.90
CA PRO A 52 6.96 9.39 -17.36
C PRO A 52 6.98 8.17 -18.29
N ALA A 53 8.02 8.03 -19.13
CA ALA A 53 8.19 6.89 -20.02
C ALA A 53 8.36 5.57 -19.26
N ASP A 54 9.20 5.55 -18.22
CA ASP A 54 9.42 4.35 -17.41
C ASP A 54 8.18 3.99 -16.59
N LYS A 55 7.45 4.99 -16.09
CA LYS A 55 6.16 4.80 -15.43
C LYS A 55 5.15 4.15 -16.38
N ILE A 56 5.05 4.62 -17.62
CA ILE A 56 4.15 4.04 -18.64
C ILE A 56 4.52 2.59 -18.96
N VAL A 57 5.81 2.30 -19.16
CA VAL A 57 6.29 0.92 -19.41
C VAL A 57 5.86 0.00 -18.26
N SER A 58 6.08 0.44 -17.03
CA SER A 58 5.67 -0.32 -15.85
C SER A 58 4.16 -0.51 -15.75
N LEU A 59 3.37 0.55 -15.93
CA LEU A 59 1.91 0.49 -15.83
C LEU A 59 1.28 -0.40 -16.91
N ASN A 60 1.91 -0.51 -18.08
CA ASN A 60 1.49 -1.42 -19.14
C ASN A 60 1.71 -2.90 -18.77
N GLN A 61 2.71 -3.19 -17.95
CA GLN A 61 3.01 -4.54 -17.45
C GLN A 61 2.26 -4.85 -16.14
N ALA A 62 1.82 -3.81 -15.44
CA ALA A 62 1.26 -3.89 -14.11
C ALA A 62 -0.03 -4.72 -14.04
N GLU A 63 -0.07 -5.62 -13.08
CA GLU A 63 -1.31 -6.23 -12.60
C GLU A 63 -2.17 -5.16 -11.92
N THR A 64 -3.48 -5.23 -12.16
CA THR A 64 -4.42 -4.21 -11.67
C THR A 64 -5.13 -4.75 -10.44
N TYR A 65 -5.07 -4.01 -9.34
CA TYR A 65 -5.73 -4.35 -8.10
C TYR A 65 -6.78 -3.30 -7.73
N TRP A 66 -7.88 -3.76 -7.16
CA TRP A 66 -8.84 -2.92 -6.47
C TRP A 66 -9.02 -3.41 -5.04
N VAL A 67 -8.96 -2.50 -4.07
CA VAL A 67 -9.09 -2.83 -2.64
C VAL A 67 -10.40 -2.28 -2.12
N SER A 68 -11.25 -3.15 -1.60
CA SER A 68 -12.56 -2.79 -1.06
C SER A 68 -12.49 -1.89 0.18
N GLU A 69 -13.62 -1.27 0.50
CA GLU A 69 -13.75 -0.36 1.64
C GLU A 69 -13.46 -1.02 2.99
N ASP A 70 -13.95 -2.25 3.21
CA ASP A 70 -13.71 -3.02 4.43
C ASP A 70 -12.21 -3.39 4.59
N MET A 71 -11.55 -3.74 3.49
CA MET A 71 -10.11 -3.99 3.47
C MET A 71 -9.31 -2.69 3.72
N CYS A 72 -9.75 -1.55 3.16
CA CYS A 72 -9.18 -0.23 3.46
C CYS A 72 -9.27 0.10 4.96
N ALA A 73 -10.38 -0.23 5.62
CA ALA A 73 -10.53 0.00 7.06
C ALA A 73 -9.55 -0.85 7.90
N ILE A 74 -9.28 -2.10 7.48
CA ILE A 74 -8.25 -2.94 8.11
C ILE A 74 -6.85 -2.38 7.88
N LEU A 75 -6.57 -1.92 6.66
CA LEU A 75 -5.28 -1.33 6.30
C LEU A 75 -4.91 -0.14 7.19
N VAL A 76 -5.84 0.80 7.39
CA VAL A 76 -5.62 1.97 8.26
C VAL A 76 -5.24 1.55 9.69
N LYS A 77 -5.91 0.53 10.25
CA LYS A 77 -5.61 0.01 11.60
C LYS A 77 -4.24 -0.69 11.64
N ALA A 78 -3.94 -1.52 10.64
CA ALA A 78 -2.72 -2.32 10.60
C ALA A 78 -1.47 -1.46 10.38
N GLN A 79 -1.56 -0.48 9.49
CA GLN A 79 -0.45 0.42 9.14
C GLN A 79 0.04 1.23 10.33
N GLY A 80 -0.87 1.76 11.16
CA GLY A 80 -0.50 2.55 12.34
C GLY A 80 0.17 1.78 13.48
N SER A 81 0.31 0.45 13.37
CA SER A 81 0.86 -0.40 14.43
C SER A 81 1.87 -1.45 13.93
N ILE A 82 2.37 -1.31 12.70
CA ILE A 82 3.34 -2.25 12.14
C ILE A 82 4.63 -2.28 13.00
N PRO A 83 5.14 -3.45 13.40
CA PRO A 83 6.38 -3.54 14.19
C PRO A 83 7.62 -3.04 13.42
N ASP A 84 8.59 -2.49 14.16
CA ASP A 84 9.86 -1.98 13.63
C ASP A 84 10.88 -3.10 13.38
N ASP A 85 10.88 -4.10 14.26
CA ASP A 85 12.01 -5.02 14.44
C ASP A 85 11.85 -6.30 13.62
N ASP A 86 10.72 -6.48 12.95
CA ASP A 86 10.25 -7.81 12.54
C ASP A 86 9.63 -7.84 11.15
N VAL A 87 10.48 -7.81 10.14
CA VAL A 87 10.01 -7.72 8.77
C VAL A 87 10.99 -8.37 7.76
N VAL A 88 10.93 -9.70 7.65
CA VAL A 88 10.93 -10.33 6.32
C VAL A 88 9.46 -10.30 5.86
N ILE A 89 8.97 -9.10 5.56
CA ILE A 89 7.63 -8.91 5.01
C ILE A 89 7.71 -8.98 3.50
N GLU A 90 6.72 -9.71 2.98
CA GLU A 90 6.49 -10.09 1.60
C GLU A 90 6.86 -9.02 0.57
N HIS A 91 7.42 -9.49 -0.53
CA HIS A 91 7.50 -8.75 -1.78
C HIS A 91 6.10 -8.28 -2.21
N PRO A 92 6.01 -7.26 -3.08
CA PRO A 92 4.73 -6.96 -3.71
C PRO A 92 4.11 -8.22 -4.35
N PRO A 93 2.77 -8.35 -4.38
CA PRO A 93 2.08 -9.54 -4.88
C PRO A 93 2.35 -9.83 -6.37
N SER A 94 2.84 -8.83 -7.11
CA SER A 94 3.34 -8.94 -8.47
C SER A 94 4.54 -8.01 -8.67
N PRO A 95 5.44 -8.29 -9.64
CA PRO A 95 6.60 -7.42 -9.89
C PRO A 95 6.21 -5.98 -10.25
N HIS A 96 5.22 -5.83 -11.13
CA HIS A 96 4.63 -4.55 -11.51
C HIS A 96 3.17 -4.55 -11.09
N GLY A 97 2.73 -3.51 -10.38
CA GLY A 97 1.35 -3.42 -9.96
C GLY A 97 0.84 -2.00 -9.90
N PHE A 98 -0.47 -1.88 -10.07
CA PHE A 98 -1.24 -0.66 -9.91
C PHE A 98 -2.48 -0.98 -9.10
N LEU A 99 -2.65 -0.30 -7.98
CA LEU A 99 -3.69 -0.56 -7.01
C LEU A 99 -4.52 0.70 -6.80
N VAL A 100 -5.84 0.52 -6.75
CA VAL A 100 -6.81 1.58 -6.42
C VAL A 100 -7.55 1.22 -5.14
N PHE A 101 -7.71 2.21 -4.26
CA PHE A 101 -8.51 2.05 -3.05
C PHE A 101 -9.96 2.47 -3.33
N ALA A 102 -10.93 1.65 -2.88
CA ALA A 102 -12.35 1.96 -2.97
C ALA A 102 -12.70 3.28 -2.29
N VAL A 103 -12.01 3.56 -1.19
CA VAL A 103 -12.07 4.80 -0.44
C VAL A 103 -10.65 5.32 -0.21
N PRO A 104 -10.39 6.64 -0.34
CA PRO A 104 -9.07 7.17 -0.09
C PRO A 104 -8.58 6.89 1.34
N LEU A 105 -7.36 6.38 1.47
CA LEU A 105 -6.71 6.21 2.77
C LEU A 105 -6.24 7.57 3.30
N VAL A 106 -6.60 7.89 4.53
CA VAL A 106 -6.13 9.10 5.20
C VAL A 106 -4.81 8.80 5.88
N PHE A 107 -3.74 9.36 5.34
CA PHE A 107 -2.39 9.14 5.84
C PHE A 107 -1.91 10.37 6.62
N PRO A 108 -1.50 10.23 7.89
CA PRO A 108 -0.85 11.30 8.62
C PRO A 108 0.62 11.43 8.18
N ILE A 109 0.91 12.38 7.29
CA ILE A 109 2.30 12.82 6.99
C ILE A 109 2.52 14.25 7.54
N PRO A 110 2.36 14.48 8.86
CA PRO A 110 2.32 15.83 9.41
C PRO A 110 3.64 16.58 9.27
N GLU A 111 4.79 15.89 9.29
CA GLU A 111 6.12 16.51 9.25
C GLU A 111 6.45 17.16 7.89
N GLU A 112 5.90 16.64 6.79
CA GLU A 112 6.22 17.11 5.44
C GLU A 112 5.11 17.96 4.82
N PHE A 113 3.84 17.66 5.12
CA PHE A 113 2.69 18.34 4.53
C PHE A 113 1.90 19.21 5.52
N GLY A 114 2.20 19.16 6.82
CA GLY A 114 1.47 19.89 7.85
C GLY A 114 0.02 19.46 8.06
N ARG A 115 -0.45 18.42 7.34
CA ARG A 115 -1.81 17.87 7.39
C ARG A 115 -1.85 16.42 6.93
N ALA A 116 -2.99 15.76 7.15
CA ALA A 116 -3.23 14.43 6.60
C ALA A 116 -3.50 14.49 5.10
N VAL A 117 -2.95 13.54 4.35
CA VAL A 117 -3.12 13.43 2.90
C VAL A 117 -4.05 12.26 2.58
N ARG A 118 -4.88 12.41 1.53
CA ARG A 118 -5.80 11.37 1.07
C ARG A 118 -5.21 10.62 -0.11
N LEU A 119 -4.82 9.36 0.10
CA LEU A 119 -4.21 8.50 -0.91
C LEU A 119 -5.25 7.64 -1.59
N ASN A 120 -5.31 7.64 -2.92
CA ASN A 120 -6.32 6.93 -3.70
C ASN A 120 -5.76 5.81 -4.59
N ALA A 121 -4.45 5.81 -4.86
CA ALA A 121 -3.81 4.72 -5.58
C ALA A 121 -2.33 4.54 -5.20
N LEU A 122 -1.78 3.38 -5.54
CA LEU A 122 -0.37 3.03 -5.40
C LEU A 122 0.08 2.27 -6.66
N ALA A 123 1.19 2.70 -7.27
CA ALA A 123 1.89 1.90 -8.27
C ALA A 123 3.22 1.40 -7.72
N TRP A 124 3.69 0.25 -8.20
CA TRP A 124 5.03 -0.23 -7.88
C TRP A 124 5.68 -0.96 -9.05
N ARG A 125 7.01 -1.03 -9.00
CA ARG A 125 7.83 -1.74 -9.98
C ARG A 125 9.18 -2.16 -9.44
N PRO A 126 9.84 -3.17 -10.03
CA PRO A 126 11.21 -3.49 -9.69
C PRO A 126 12.13 -2.33 -10.07
N ALA A 127 13.13 -2.08 -9.25
CA ALA A 127 14.14 -1.07 -9.51
C ALA A 127 15.49 -1.56 -9.01
N ARG A 128 16.56 -1.15 -9.69
CA ARG A 128 17.94 -1.35 -9.25
C ARG A 128 18.55 0.02 -8.97
N ARG A 129 18.93 0.24 -7.72
CA ARG A 129 19.62 1.43 -7.27
C ARG A 129 21.12 1.24 -7.38
N THR A 130 21.83 2.22 -7.91
CA THR A 130 23.30 2.29 -7.94
C THR A 130 23.76 3.57 -7.28
N VAL A 131 24.32 3.47 -6.08
CA VAL A 131 24.93 4.60 -5.37
C VAL A 131 26.42 4.62 -5.70
N PRO A 132 26.96 5.66 -6.35
CA PRO A 132 28.38 5.77 -6.63
C PRO A 132 29.23 5.80 -5.35
N LYS A 133 30.47 5.31 -5.44
CA LYS A 133 31.45 5.46 -4.37
C LYS A 133 31.69 6.95 -4.09
N SER A 134 31.76 7.30 -2.81
CA SER A 134 32.16 8.63 -2.34
C SER A 134 33.45 8.56 -1.52
N ALA A 135 33.98 9.71 -1.10
CA ALA A 135 35.15 9.76 -0.23
C ALA A 135 34.92 9.06 1.12
N THR A 136 33.68 9.00 1.60
CA THR A 136 33.31 8.52 2.94
C THR A 136 32.51 7.22 2.94
N ARG A 137 32.06 6.73 1.77
CA ARG A 137 31.22 5.52 1.67
C ARG A 137 31.57 4.70 0.42
N PRO A 138 31.62 3.36 0.51
CA PRO A 138 31.76 2.51 -0.67
C PRO A 138 30.56 2.68 -1.62
N GLY A 139 30.76 2.35 -2.89
CA GLY A 139 29.66 2.26 -3.83
C GLY A 139 28.73 1.09 -3.47
N GLN A 140 27.45 1.23 -3.77
CA GLN A 140 26.41 0.26 -3.40
C GLN A 140 25.48 0.01 -4.59
N VAL A 141 25.10 -1.25 -4.78
CA VAL A 141 24.06 -1.64 -5.76
C VAL A 141 23.00 -2.42 -5.01
N ASP A 142 21.75 -1.96 -5.07
CA ASP A 142 20.63 -2.57 -4.38
C ASP A 142 19.52 -2.90 -5.38
N ASP A 143 19.01 -4.13 -5.33
CA ASP A 143 17.73 -4.46 -5.93
C ASP A 143 16.59 -4.08 -4.97
N GLY A 144 15.48 -3.59 -5.50
CA GLY A 144 14.37 -3.11 -4.70
C GLY A 144 13.12 -2.85 -5.50
N THR A 145 12.21 -2.10 -4.88
CA THR A 145 10.92 -1.73 -5.45
C THR A 145 10.80 -0.22 -5.44
N LEU A 146 10.48 0.38 -6.59
CA LEU A 146 9.99 1.74 -6.63
C LEU A 146 8.50 1.74 -6.31
N THR A 147 8.05 2.61 -5.43
CA THR A 147 6.62 2.84 -5.17
C THR A 147 6.24 4.27 -5.52
N GLN A 148 5.07 4.47 -6.13
CA GLN A 148 4.51 5.79 -6.40
C GLN A 148 3.14 5.85 -5.77
N TRP A 149 3.02 6.65 -4.71
CA TRP A 149 1.74 6.97 -4.10
C TRP A 149 1.05 8.08 -4.90
N TYR A 150 -0.26 7.92 -5.07
CA TYR A 150 -1.13 8.92 -5.66
C TYR A 150 -2.13 9.42 -4.61
N ARG A 151 -2.34 10.74 -4.61
CA ARG A 151 -3.29 11.44 -3.76
C ARG A 151 -4.48 11.95 -4.58
N VAL A 152 -5.59 12.14 -3.88
CA VAL A 152 -6.76 12.83 -4.42
C VAL A 152 -6.38 14.29 -4.68
N PRO A 153 -6.64 14.84 -5.88
CA PRO A 153 -6.43 16.26 -6.15
C PRO A 153 -7.21 17.15 -5.18
N GLU A 154 -6.63 18.28 -4.81
CA GLU A 154 -7.16 19.14 -3.74
C GLU A 154 -8.01 20.31 -4.25
N ASP A 155 -7.65 20.83 -5.42
CA ASP A 155 -8.39 21.86 -6.13
C ASP A 155 -8.38 21.60 -7.65
N GLU A 156 -9.08 22.44 -8.41
CA GLU A 156 -9.21 22.29 -9.87
C GLU A 156 -7.86 22.45 -10.58
N GLY A 157 -6.97 23.32 -10.09
CA GLY A 157 -5.63 23.51 -10.66
C GLY A 157 -4.76 22.26 -10.47
N ASP A 158 -4.81 21.65 -9.29
CA ASP A 158 -4.14 20.37 -9.01
C ASP A 158 -4.67 19.24 -9.90
N LEU A 159 -6.00 19.19 -10.11
CA LEU A 159 -6.63 18.21 -11.00
C LEU A 159 -6.24 18.43 -12.47
N GLU A 160 -6.20 19.67 -12.95
CA GLU A 160 -5.77 20.00 -14.31
C GLU A 160 -4.29 19.64 -14.52
N PHE A 161 -3.46 19.95 -13.53
CA PHE A 161 -2.01 19.77 -13.62
C PHE A 161 -1.57 18.32 -13.48
N SER A 162 -2.26 17.52 -12.66
CA SER A 162 -1.83 16.15 -12.30
C SER A 162 -2.82 15.05 -12.66
N GLY A 163 -3.99 15.40 -13.18
CA GLY A 163 -5.08 14.47 -13.46
C GLY A 163 -5.74 13.94 -12.17
N PRO A 164 -6.59 12.89 -12.28
CA PRO A 164 -7.36 12.37 -11.15
C PRO A 164 -6.51 11.63 -10.09
N PHE A 165 -5.22 11.43 -10.38
CA PHE A 165 -4.26 10.72 -9.55
C PHE A 165 -2.99 11.58 -9.47
N SER A 166 -2.97 12.50 -8.51
CA SER A 166 -1.83 13.40 -8.32
C SER A 166 -0.69 12.63 -7.64
N PRO A 167 0.55 12.61 -8.17
CA PRO A 167 1.66 11.98 -7.46
C PRO A 167 1.91 12.72 -6.13
N LEU A 168 1.95 11.98 -5.02
CA LEU A 168 2.16 12.58 -3.69
C LEU A 168 3.55 13.23 -3.59
N LEU A 169 4.57 12.48 -4.01
CA LEU A 169 5.98 12.85 -4.05
C LEU A 169 6.61 12.20 -5.29
N ALA A 170 7.93 12.38 -5.47
CA ALA A 170 8.69 11.47 -6.33
C ALA A 170 8.48 10.02 -5.91
N GLY A 171 8.79 9.08 -6.79
CA GLY A 171 8.81 7.67 -6.40
C GLY A 171 9.64 7.44 -5.13
N GLU A 172 9.34 6.37 -4.42
CA GLU A 172 10.02 5.96 -3.20
C GLU A 172 10.73 4.62 -3.43
N PHE A 173 12.04 4.59 -3.22
CA PHE A 173 12.82 3.36 -3.39
C PHE A 173 12.88 2.55 -2.09
N LEU A 174 12.41 1.31 -2.17
CA LEU A 174 12.44 0.34 -1.10
C LEU A 174 13.48 -0.74 -1.42
N PRO A 175 14.64 -0.78 -0.74
CA PRO A 175 15.61 -1.85 -0.95
C PRO A 175 15.05 -3.18 -0.48
N THR A 176 15.35 -4.25 -1.22
CA THR A 176 14.95 -5.62 -0.89
C THR A 176 15.56 -6.03 0.45
N GLY A 177 14.75 -6.59 1.34
CA GLY A 177 15.22 -7.09 2.64
C GLY A 177 15.64 -6.01 3.65
N ALA A 178 15.52 -4.72 3.31
CA ALA A 178 15.84 -3.65 4.26
C ALA A 178 14.85 -3.65 5.44
N ILE A 179 15.36 -3.58 6.67
CA ILE A 179 14.51 -3.34 7.86
C ILE A 179 14.23 -1.83 7.94
N LEU A 180 12.95 -1.46 8.11
CA LEU A 180 12.50 -0.07 8.19
C LEU A 180 12.02 0.21 9.62
N HIS A 181 12.88 0.82 10.44
CA HIS A 181 12.53 1.20 11.80
C HIS A 181 11.72 2.51 11.82
N SER A 182 10.73 2.60 12.71
CA SER A 182 9.92 3.79 12.99
C SER A 182 10.68 4.79 13.87
N THR A 183 11.87 5.21 13.44
CA THR A 183 12.69 6.06 14.31
C THR A 183 12.65 7.50 13.85
N SER A 184 12.09 8.38 14.67
CA SER A 184 12.26 9.82 14.55
C SER A 184 13.75 10.17 14.44
N GLY A 185 14.19 10.62 13.26
CA GLY A 185 15.52 11.20 13.05
C GLY A 185 16.57 10.35 12.32
N LEU A 186 16.22 9.18 11.76
CA LEU A 186 17.19 8.36 11.00
C LEU A 186 16.99 8.51 9.49
N ARG A 187 18.01 9.03 8.80
CA ARG A 187 18.18 8.79 7.37
C ARG A 187 18.69 7.35 7.18
N GLN A 188 17.86 6.46 6.64
CA GLN A 188 18.35 5.15 6.20
C GLN A 188 18.94 5.28 4.80
N GLY A 189 20.23 5.61 4.75
CA GLY A 189 20.88 5.99 3.49
C GLY A 189 20.37 7.34 3.00
N ALA A 190 19.59 7.34 1.92
CA ALA A 190 18.98 8.53 1.31
C ALA A 190 17.48 8.71 1.62
N LEU A 191 16.85 7.77 2.33
CA LEU A 191 15.42 7.83 2.68
C LEU A 191 15.22 8.74 3.91
N ASP A 192 14.27 9.65 3.83
CA ASP A 192 13.81 10.43 4.98
C ASP A 192 12.68 9.71 5.73
N GLN A 193 12.15 10.34 6.78
CA GLN A 193 11.11 9.76 7.64
C GLN A 193 9.81 9.49 6.90
N SER A 194 9.41 10.38 5.99
CA SER A 194 8.20 10.23 5.18
C SER A 194 8.34 9.06 4.22
N SER A 195 9.46 8.96 3.53
CA SER A 195 9.81 7.84 2.66
C SER A 195 9.78 6.51 3.41
N ILE A 196 10.36 6.46 4.62
CA ILE A 196 10.33 5.26 5.48
C ILE A 196 8.88 4.88 5.80
N ASN A 197 8.06 5.84 6.23
CA ASN A 197 6.68 5.60 6.59
C ASN A 197 5.86 5.11 5.39
N LEU A 198 5.94 5.76 4.23
CA LEU A 198 5.26 5.35 3.01
C LEU A 198 5.64 3.92 2.58
N ASN A 199 6.91 3.57 2.66
CA ASN A 199 7.38 2.22 2.35
C ASN A 199 6.88 1.16 3.36
N ARG A 200 6.81 1.50 4.66
CA ARG A 200 6.21 0.60 5.67
C ARG A 200 4.72 0.36 5.42
N HIS A 201 4.01 1.38 4.93
CA HIS A 201 2.59 1.25 4.60
C HIS A 201 2.35 0.41 3.35
N ALA A 202 3.21 0.53 2.33
CA ALA A 202 3.18 -0.34 1.15
C ALA A 202 3.42 -1.80 1.55
N ARG A 203 4.39 -2.06 2.45
CA ARG A 203 4.64 -3.40 3.00
C ARG A 203 3.46 -3.97 3.78
N ALA A 204 2.87 -3.20 4.69
CA ALA A 204 1.68 -3.62 5.42
C ALA A 204 0.56 -4.05 4.46
N LEU A 205 0.33 -3.25 3.43
CA LEU A 205 -0.64 -3.51 2.37
C LEU A 205 -0.35 -4.84 1.65
N TRP A 206 0.86 -5.03 1.14
CA TRP A 206 1.23 -6.26 0.45
C TRP A 206 1.15 -7.49 1.36
N THR A 207 1.48 -7.34 2.64
CA THR A 207 1.32 -8.45 3.62
C THR A 207 -0.14 -8.85 3.75
N LEU A 208 -1.03 -7.86 3.91
CA LEU A 208 -2.45 -8.10 4.12
C LEU A 208 -3.11 -8.72 2.89
N MET A 209 -2.75 -8.25 1.69
CA MET A 209 -3.23 -8.81 0.41
C MET A 209 -2.85 -10.28 0.21
N GLN A 210 -1.76 -10.73 0.84
CA GLN A 210 -1.23 -12.10 0.71
C GLN A 210 -1.60 -13.00 1.89
N GLN A 211 -2.34 -12.49 2.88
CA GLN A 211 -2.81 -13.28 4.01
C GLN A 211 -4.15 -13.97 3.70
N PRO A 212 -4.46 -15.11 4.34
CA PRO A 212 -5.75 -15.80 4.18
C PRO A 212 -6.99 -14.97 4.58
N LEU A 213 -6.79 -13.81 5.23
CA LEU A 213 -7.85 -12.85 5.54
C LEU A 213 -8.31 -12.05 4.31
N ALA A 214 -7.51 -11.99 3.25
CA ALA A 214 -7.92 -11.42 1.98
C ALA A 214 -8.65 -12.50 1.16
N ALA A 215 -9.82 -12.15 0.65
CA ALA A 215 -10.49 -12.89 -0.41
C ALA A 215 -10.16 -12.21 -1.74
N LEU A 216 -9.54 -12.97 -2.64
CA LEU A 216 -9.20 -12.52 -3.99
C LEU A 216 -10.26 -13.03 -4.96
N GLY A 217 -10.74 -12.14 -5.82
CA GLY A 217 -11.55 -12.46 -6.99
C GLY A 217 -11.03 -11.73 -8.21
N ASP A 218 -11.48 -12.15 -9.39
CA ASP A 218 -11.12 -11.50 -10.65
C ASP A 218 -12.36 -10.90 -11.31
N ILE A 219 -12.20 -9.70 -11.86
CA ILE A 219 -13.21 -9.07 -12.72
C ILE A 219 -12.60 -8.81 -14.09
N GLU A 220 -13.24 -9.36 -15.10
CA GLU A 220 -12.85 -9.19 -16.50
C GLU A 220 -13.14 -7.77 -17.01
N PRO A 221 -12.26 -7.18 -17.82
CA PRO A 221 -12.51 -5.87 -18.41
C PRO A 221 -13.64 -5.91 -19.42
N THR A 222 -14.46 -4.86 -19.45
CA THR A 222 -15.52 -4.72 -20.46
C THR A 222 -14.92 -4.56 -21.87
N GLY A 223 -15.70 -4.84 -22.92
CA GLY A 223 -15.24 -4.68 -24.30
C GLY A 223 -14.74 -3.26 -24.64
N LYS A 224 -15.32 -2.22 -24.02
CA LYS A 224 -14.86 -0.82 -24.18
C LYS A 224 -13.50 -0.59 -23.51
N GLN A 225 -13.32 -1.13 -22.32
CA GLN A 225 -12.06 -1.05 -21.58
C GLN A 225 -10.96 -1.81 -22.31
N SER A 226 -11.25 -3.01 -22.80
CA SER A 226 -10.31 -3.80 -23.59
C SER A 226 -9.83 -3.09 -24.86
N LYS A 227 -10.74 -2.42 -25.58
CA LYS A 227 -10.38 -1.58 -26.74
C LYS A 227 -9.50 -0.40 -26.33
N THR A 228 -9.81 0.24 -25.22
CA THR A 228 -9.06 1.41 -24.72
C THR A 228 -7.66 1.01 -24.26
N ALA A 229 -7.53 -0.04 -23.46
CA ALA A 229 -6.25 -0.59 -23.00
C ALA A 229 -5.29 -0.90 -24.16
N ARG A 230 -5.80 -1.56 -25.21
CA ARG A 230 -5.00 -1.85 -26.42
C ARG A 230 -4.49 -0.59 -27.11
N ARG A 231 -5.25 0.51 -27.15
CA ARG A 231 -4.77 1.82 -27.67
C ARG A 231 -3.61 2.39 -26.87
N PHE A 232 -3.54 2.07 -25.58
CA PHE A 232 -2.45 2.47 -24.69
C PHE A 232 -1.28 1.47 -24.66
N ARG A 233 -1.34 0.39 -25.46
CA ARG A 233 -0.39 -0.75 -25.43
C ARG A 233 -0.38 -1.48 -24.08
N THR A 234 -1.50 -1.42 -23.37
CA THR A 234 -1.75 -2.17 -22.14
C THR A 234 -2.51 -3.45 -22.49
N GLU A 235 -2.06 -4.59 -21.98
CA GLU A 235 -2.84 -5.83 -22.07
C GLU A 235 -4.07 -5.73 -21.15
N PRO A 236 -5.29 -5.98 -21.64
CA PRO A 236 -6.51 -5.90 -20.85
C PRO A 236 -6.66 -7.14 -19.97
N LYS A 237 -5.83 -7.23 -18.91
CA LYS A 237 -5.91 -8.28 -17.89
C LYS A 237 -7.11 -8.05 -16.96
N SER A 238 -7.55 -9.11 -16.28
CA SER A 238 -8.50 -9.02 -15.19
C SER A 238 -7.99 -8.07 -14.10
N THR A 239 -8.93 -7.46 -13.38
CA THR A 239 -8.64 -6.73 -12.15
C THR A 239 -8.80 -7.67 -10.97
N VAL A 240 -7.76 -7.78 -10.15
CA VAL A 240 -7.79 -8.53 -8.89
C VAL A 240 -8.50 -7.70 -7.84
N VAL A 241 -9.65 -8.20 -7.41
CA VAL A 241 -10.51 -7.62 -6.37
C VAL A 241 -10.07 -8.17 -5.03
N VAL A 242 -9.52 -7.32 -4.18
CA VAL A 242 -9.08 -7.64 -2.83
C VAL A 242 -10.16 -7.22 -1.85
N THR A 243 -10.79 -8.21 -1.22
CA THR A 243 -11.85 -8.01 -0.22
C THR A 243 -11.49 -8.63 1.12
N LEU A 244 -12.19 -8.23 2.18
CA LEU A 244 -12.06 -8.91 3.46
C LEU A 244 -12.80 -10.25 3.41
N ARG A 245 -12.07 -11.35 3.67
CA ARG A 245 -12.67 -12.66 3.81
C ARG A 245 -13.55 -12.68 5.05
N ARG A 246 -14.85 -12.93 4.85
CA ARG A 246 -15.77 -13.19 5.97
C ARG A 246 -15.41 -14.54 6.60
N ALA A 247 -15.19 -14.55 7.90
CA ALA A 247 -15.15 -15.80 8.64
C ALA A 247 -16.53 -16.46 8.50
N GLN A 248 -16.60 -17.66 7.91
CA GLN A 248 -17.76 -18.50 8.10
C GLN A 248 -17.72 -18.93 9.57
N ASN A 249 -18.77 -18.65 10.33
CA ASN A 249 -18.94 -19.15 11.69
C ASN A 249 -19.13 -20.67 11.63
N SER A 250 -18.05 -21.43 11.43
CA SER A 250 -18.02 -22.85 11.67
C SER A 250 -17.32 -23.10 13.01
N HIS A 251 -17.93 -22.60 14.09
CA HIS A 251 -17.70 -23.14 15.42
C HIS A 251 -18.64 -24.33 15.63
N ALA A 252 -18.36 -25.40 14.90
CA ALA A 252 -18.78 -26.74 15.29
C ALA A 252 -17.54 -27.43 15.85
N ALA A 253 -17.41 -27.35 17.18
CA ALA A 253 -16.68 -28.23 18.08
C ALA A 253 -15.41 -28.92 17.56
N ASP A 254 -14.24 -28.40 17.94
CA ASP A 254 -13.14 -29.26 18.44
C ASP A 254 -12.21 -28.43 19.34
N ASP A 255 -12.53 -28.36 20.63
CA ASP A 255 -11.75 -27.64 21.63
C ASP A 255 -11.12 -28.65 22.60
N SER A 256 -10.15 -29.41 22.09
CA SER A 256 -9.35 -30.38 22.87
C SER A 256 -7.97 -29.81 23.28
N ALA A 257 -7.87 -28.49 23.47
CA ALA A 257 -6.70 -27.83 24.03
C ALA A 257 -7.07 -27.08 25.33
N THR A 258 -6.75 -27.68 26.48
CA THR A 258 -6.80 -27.12 27.85
C THR A 258 -7.90 -26.06 28.08
N ALA A 259 -9.14 -26.52 28.24
CA ALA A 259 -10.33 -25.69 28.36
C ALA A 259 -10.27 -24.72 29.55
N VAL A 260 -9.81 -23.49 29.31
CA VAL A 260 -10.02 -22.37 30.23
C VAL A 260 -11.46 -21.91 30.02
N HIS A 261 -12.34 -22.22 30.98
CA HIS A 261 -13.73 -21.76 30.97
C HIS A 261 -13.79 -20.26 31.29
N TYR A 262 -14.09 -19.44 30.29
CA TYR A 262 -14.33 -18.01 30.49
C TYR A 262 -15.81 -17.75 30.77
N SER A 263 -16.11 -16.87 31.72
CA SER A 263 -17.49 -16.51 32.09
C SER A 263 -18.15 -15.47 31.17
N HIS A 264 -17.40 -14.92 30.21
CA HIS A 264 -17.83 -13.82 29.35
C HIS A 264 -17.12 -13.89 28.01
N ARG A 265 -17.70 -13.19 27.03
CA ARG A 265 -17.05 -12.86 25.75
C ARG A 265 -16.48 -11.45 25.79
N TRP A 266 -15.43 -11.20 25.02
CA TRP A 266 -14.88 -9.84 24.85
C TRP A 266 -14.32 -9.63 23.45
N MET A 267 -14.28 -8.37 23.02
CA MET A 267 -13.66 -7.99 21.76
C MET A 267 -12.13 -7.98 21.89
N VAL A 268 -11.45 -8.75 21.05
CA VAL A 268 -10.00 -8.69 20.87
C VAL A 268 -9.71 -7.75 19.71
N ARG A 269 -8.97 -6.66 19.96
CA ARG A 269 -8.58 -5.71 18.90
C ARG A 269 -7.62 -6.35 17.91
N GLY A 270 -7.69 -5.86 16.67
CA GLY A 270 -6.73 -6.26 15.65
C GLY A 270 -5.30 -5.91 16.04
N HIS A 271 -4.37 -6.81 15.78
CA HIS A 271 -2.96 -6.66 16.15
C HIS A 271 -2.05 -7.49 15.26
N TRP A 272 -0.79 -7.09 15.15
CA TRP A 272 0.26 -7.88 14.51
C TRP A 272 0.72 -9.01 15.42
N ARG A 273 0.80 -10.22 14.88
CA ARG A 273 1.36 -11.40 15.55
C ARG A 273 2.55 -11.92 14.75
N LYS A 274 3.66 -12.18 15.44
CA LYS A 274 4.81 -12.88 14.88
C LYS A 274 4.52 -14.38 14.80
N GLN A 275 4.16 -14.86 13.61
CA GLN A 275 3.82 -16.26 13.37
C GLN A 275 5.06 -17.03 12.90
N ARG A 276 5.35 -18.16 13.56
CA ARG A 276 6.38 -19.10 13.11
C ARG A 276 5.91 -19.84 11.85
N TYR A 277 6.74 -19.87 10.82
CA TYR A 277 6.56 -20.67 9.60
C TYR A 277 7.69 -21.72 9.52
N PRO A 278 7.52 -22.91 10.12
CA PRO A 278 8.58 -23.91 10.21
C PRO A 278 9.12 -24.35 8.84
N SER A 279 8.24 -24.50 7.85
CA SER A 279 8.60 -24.90 6.48
C SER A 279 9.53 -23.92 5.77
N LEU A 280 9.48 -22.63 6.15
CA LEU A 280 10.32 -21.57 5.61
C LEU A 280 11.48 -21.22 6.53
N GLY A 281 11.60 -21.89 7.68
CA GLY A 281 12.63 -21.59 8.68
C GLY A 281 12.54 -20.17 9.27
N THR A 282 11.48 -19.41 8.99
CA THR A 282 11.37 -17.98 9.35
C THR A 282 10.13 -17.65 10.20
N ASN A 283 10.07 -16.43 10.71
CA ASN A 283 8.88 -15.86 11.34
C ASN A 283 8.33 -14.77 10.43
N LYS A 284 7.02 -14.77 10.17
CA LYS A 284 6.36 -13.70 9.41
C LYS A 284 5.34 -12.99 10.29
N PRO A 285 5.24 -11.65 10.21
CA PRO A 285 4.16 -10.93 10.86
C PRO A 285 2.86 -11.19 10.08
N ILE A 286 1.81 -11.53 10.82
CA ILE A 286 0.46 -11.64 10.30
C ILE A 286 -0.46 -10.69 11.06
N TRP A 287 -1.46 -10.14 10.38
CA TRP A 287 -2.47 -9.33 11.02
C TRP A 287 -3.60 -10.24 11.50
N ILE A 288 -3.85 -10.22 12.81
CA ILE A 288 -5.00 -10.89 13.40
C ILE A 288 -6.13 -9.88 13.42
N ASN A 289 -7.22 -10.16 12.68
CA ASN A 289 -8.38 -9.29 12.66
C ASN A 289 -9.07 -9.22 14.03
N GLU A 290 -9.78 -8.11 14.24
CA GLU A 290 -10.64 -7.91 15.39
C GLU A 290 -11.71 -9.00 15.44
N HIS A 291 -11.84 -9.69 16.58
CA HIS A 291 -12.76 -10.82 16.76
C HIS A 291 -13.24 -10.94 18.20
N VAL A 292 -14.37 -11.60 18.39
CA VAL A 292 -14.89 -11.93 19.72
C VAL A 292 -14.20 -13.21 20.22
N LYS A 293 -13.76 -13.20 21.48
CA LYS A 293 -13.24 -14.39 22.17
C LYS A 293 -14.11 -14.72 23.37
N GLY A 294 -14.27 -16.01 23.67
CA GLY A 294 -15.05 -16.55 24.80
C GLY A 294 -16.21 -17.43 24.33
N PRO A 295 -16.89 -18.15 25.24
CA PRO A 295 -17.99 -19.07 24.90
C PRO A 295 -19.17 -18.35 24.23
N ASP A 296 -19.75 -18.95 23.19
CA ASP A 296 -20.83 -18.34 22.38
C ASP A 296 -22.09 -17.99 23.19
N ASP A 297 -22.33 -18.72 24.27
CA ASP A 297 -23.44 -18.53 25.22
C ASP A 297 -23.14 -17.49 26.32
N ALA A 298 -21.89 -17.03 26.45
CA ALA A 298 -21.50 -16.09 27.51
C ALA A 298 -21.80 -14.63 27.14
N PRO A 299 -22.08 -13.75 28.12
CA PRO A 299 -22.38 -12.34 27.88
C PRO A 299 -21.17 -11.59 27.28
N LEU A 300 -21.42 -10.71 26.30
CA LEU A 300 -20.38 -9.91 25.66
C LEU A 300 -20.07 -8.64 26.47
N ILE A 301 -18.84 -8.52 26.95
CA ILE A 301 -18.34 -7.31 27.58
C ILE A 301 -17.82 -6.37 26.49
N VAL A 302 -18.59 -5.32 26.21
CA VAL A 302 -18.14 -4.18 25.41
C VAL A 302 -17.51 -3.16 26.37
N LYS A 303 -16.19 -3.12 26.44
CA LYS A 303 -15.49 -2.12 27.26
C LYS A 303 -15.51 -0.76 26.55
N GLU A 304 -16.11 0.26 27.17
CA GLU A 304 -15.98 1.64 26.72
C GLU A 304 -14.53 2.13 26.86
N LYS A 305 -14.15 3.00 25.92
CA LYS A 305 -12.78 3.52 25.74
C LYS A 305 -12.42 4.49 26.87
N VAL A 306 -11.66 4.06 27.87
CA VAL A 306 -10.98 5.00 28.78
C VAL A 306 -9.64 5.39 28.15
N ILE A 307 -9.57 6.57 27.53
CA ILE A 307 -8.29 7.22 27.22
C ILE A 307 -7.85 7.95 28.49
N ALA A 308 -7.04 7.30 29.31
CA ALA A 308 -6.37 7.99 30.40
C ALA A 308 -5.27 8.87 29.80
N TRP A 309 -5.57 10.16 29.60
CA TRP A 309 -4.55 11.18 29.35
C TRP A 309 -3.71 11.32 30.62
N ARG A 310 -2.45 10.88 30.58
CA ARG A 310 -1.46 11.31 31.57
C ARG A 310 -0.98 12.71 31.16
N ARG A 311 -1.13 13.68 32.07
CA ARG A 311 -0.55 15.03 31.98
C ARG A 311 0.97 14.98 32.10
#